data_AF-A0A7C5LDD4-F1
#
_entry.id   AF-A0A7C5LDD4-F1
#
_cell.length_a   1.000
_cell.length_b   1.000
_cell.length_c   1.000
_cell.angle_alpha   90.00
_cell.angle_beta   90.00
_cell.angle_gamma   90.00
#
_symmetry.space_group_name_H-M   'P 1'
#
loop_
_entity.id
_entity.type
_entity.pdbx_description
1 polymer ?
#
loop_
_entity_poly.entity_id
_entity_poly.type
_entity_poly.pdbx_seq_one_letter_code
_entity_poly.pdbx_strand_id
1 'polypeptide(L)'
;MSEKPRLRAYMEEDEVNNFENVYRETGTRYVIDWFVWKTDGSFPWPDWEPLLTVFSEEDDVKTCAVRRAFRWTVYQKDEIAFQDDVLEILFEGQNHHPIIRTYSSHEDFDTRKNNFLQISCTPARIQKNDVPEYARDSKALLWKFPSLKHFVVELYPYVVNTPSVDEKVVELLSWDC
;
A
#
# COMPACT_ATOMS: atom_id res chain seq x y z
N MET A 1 9.28 -20.26 1.49
CA MET A 1 8.82 -19.00 0.88
C MET A 1 9.91 -17.98 1.12
N SER A 2 10.52 -17.45 0.07
CA SER A 2 11.55 -16.43 0.22
C SER A 2 10.90 -15.10 0.62
N GLU A 3 11.51 -14.34 1.54
CA GLU A 3 11.01 -13.04 2.02
C GLU A 3 11.17 -11.94 0.96
N LYS A 4 10.53 -12.11 -0.20
CA LYS A 4 10.58 -11.18 -1.33
C LYS A 4 9.23 -10.46 -1.52
N PRO A 5 9.23 -9.20 -1.99
CA PRO A 5 10.40 -8.33 -2.14
C PRO A 5 10.86 -7.75 -0.80
N ARG A 6 12.11 -7.29 -0.75
CA ARG A 6 12.59 -6.44 0.35
C ARG A 6 11.92 -5.06 0.20
N LEU A 7 11.60 -4.41 1.32
CA LEU A 7 10.84 -3.16 1.32
C LEU A 7 11.68 -2.00 1.87
N ARG A 8 11.93 -1.02 1.00
CA ARG A 8 12.31 0.39 1.21
C ARG A 8 11.10 1.27 1.53
N ALA A 9 10.96 1.90 2.69
CA ALA A 9 9.94 2.93 2.87
C ALA A 9 10.54 4.27 3.33
N TYR A 10 9.94 5.35 2.84
CA TYR A 10 10.36 6.73 3.07
C TYR A 10 9.14 7.57 3.48
N MET A 11 9.33 8.52 4.38
CA MET A 11 8.31 9.51 4.76
C MET A 11 8.96 10.82 5.22
N GLU A 12 8.17 11.89 5.32
CA GLU A 12 8.65 13.19 5.81
C GLU A 12 9.13 13.08 7.27
N GLU A 13 10.18 13.82 7.63
CA GLU A 13 10.76 13.80 8.98
C GLU A 13 9.72 14.05 10.08
N ASP A 14 8.77 14.96 9.84
CA ASP A 14 7.72 15.31 10.80
C ASP A 14 6.74 14.16 11.07
N GLU A 15 6.57 13.24 10.13
CA GLU A 15 5.67 12.07 10.26
C GLU A 15 6.33 10.88 10.97
N VAL A 16 7.66 10.85 11.11
CA VAL A 16 8.37 9.73 11.73
C VAL A 16 7.96 9.51 13.19
N ASN A 17 7.68 10.59 13.93
CA ASN A 17 7.23 10.49 15.34
C ASN A 17 5.77 10.01 15.47
N ASN A 18 5.00 10.18 14.40
CA ASN A 18 3.60 9.79 14.29
C ASN A 18 3.45 8.35 13.78
N PHE A 19 4.45 7.84 13.06
CA PHE A 19 4.54 6.46 12.62
C PHE A 19 4.64 5.48 13.80
N GLU A 20 3.81 4.44 13.78
CA GLU A 20 3.79 3.39 14.81
C GLU A 20 4.60 2.17 14.37
N ASN A 21 4.21 1.54 13.26
CA ASN A 21 4.82 0.29 12.82
C ASN A 21 4.40 -0.10 11.39
N VAL A 22 5.09 -1.11 10.85
CA VAL A 22 4.61 -1.90 9.71
C VAL A 22 4.08 -3.24 10.21
N TYR A 23 2.89 -3.62 9.78
CA TYR A 23 2.33 -4.94 10.03
C TYR A 23 2.17 -5.72 8.73
N ARG A 24 2.56 -6.99 8.71
CA ARG A 24 2.53 -7.83 7.52
C ARG A 24 1.48 -8.93 7.63
N GLU A 25 0.52 -8.87 6.72
CA GLU A 25 -0.42 -9.93 6.41
C GLU A 25 0.12 -10.74 5.21
N THR A 26 0.11 -12.07 5.28
CA THR A 26 0.64 -12.93 4.22
C THR A 26 -0.42 -13.92 3.76
N GLY A 27 -0.67 -13.94 2.46
CA GLY A 27 -1.47 -14.97 1.79
C GLY A 27 -0.60 -15.86 0.90
N THR A 28 -1.25 -16.79 0.19
CA THR A 28 -0.54 -17.75 -0.68
C THR A 28 0.20 -17.09 -1.84
N ARG A 29 -0.35 -16.00 -2.40
CA ARG A 29 0.21 -15.27 -3.56
C ARG A 29 0.22 -13.76 -3.37
N TYR A 30 0.16 -13.31 -2.11
CA TYR A 30 0.19 -11.89 -1.82
C TYR A 30 0.79 -11.61 -0.45
N VAL A 31 1.29 -10.38 -0.32
CA VAL A 31 1.66 -9.76 0.94
C VAL A 31 0.95 -8.42 1.02
N ILE A 32 0.43 -8.07 2.20
CA ILE A 32 -0.02 -6.72 2.50
C ILE A 32 0.85 -6.19 3.64
N ASP A 33 1.61 -5.15 3.35
CA ASP A 33 2.33 -4.36 4.33
C ASP A 33 1.46 -3.17 4.72
N TRP A 34 0.97 -3.19 5.95
CA TRP A 34 0.16 -2.14 6.55
C TRP A 34 1.06 -1.16 7.29
N PHE A 35 1.19 0.04 6.76
CA PHE A 35 1.89 1.14 7.41
C PHE A 35 0.91 1.86 8.32
N VAL A 36 1.27 1.98 9.59
CA VAL A 36 0.36 2.50 10.61
C VAL A 36 0.93 3.74 11.28
N TRP A 37 0.13 4.80 11.32
CA TRP A 37 0.38 6.02 12.08
C TRP A 37 -0.66 6.15 13.19
N LYS A 38 -0.33 6.91 14.24
CA LYS A 38 -1.26 7.16 15.36
C LYS A 38 -2.52 7.89 14.90
N THR A 39 -2.40 8.76 13.89
CA THR A 39 -3.46 9.57 13.27
C THR A 39 -2.93 10.22 11.99
N ASP A 40 -3.79 10.50 11.02
CA ASP A 40 -3.50 11.30 9.80
C ASP A 40 -3.88 12.78 9.94
N GLY A 41 -4.22 13.23 11.17
CA GLY A 41 -4.76 14.57 11.43
C GLY A 41 -6.20 14.80 10.94
N SER A 42 -6.74 13.92 10.10
CA SER A 42 -8.11 13.99 9.58
C SER A 42 -9.09 13.20 10.44
N PHE A 43 -8.65 12.08 11.01
CA PHE A 43 -9.46 11.20 11.83
C PHE A 43 -8.85 10.92 13.21
N PRO A 44 -9.69 10.67 14.24
CA PRO A 44 -9.24 10.44 15.62
C PRO A 44 -8.81 8.99 15.89
N TRP A 45 -8.50 8.20 14.86
CA TRP A 45 -8.04 6.80 14.98
C TRP A 45 -6.76 6.60 14.19
N PRO A 46 -6.04 5.47 14.44
CA PRO A 46 -4.83 5.15 13.69
C PRO A 46 -5.08 5.15 12.18
N ASP A 47 -4.16 5.72 11.44
CA ASP A 47 -4.20 5.67 9.99
C ASP A 47 -3.47 4.43 9.48
N TRP A 48 -4.09 3.72 8.54
CA TRP A 48 -3.62 2.44 8.04
C TRP A 48 -3.52 2.49 6.53
N GLU A 49 -2.29 2.60 6.02
CA GLU A 49 -2.05 2.63 4.58
C GLU A 49 -1.48 1.30 4.06
N PRO A 50 -2.20 0.60 3.17
CA PRO A 50 -1.76 -0.66 2.62
C PRO A 50 -0.80 -0.48 1.44
N LEU A 51 0.24 -1.30 1.44
CA LEU A 51 0.97 -1.73 0.25
C LEU A 51 0.67 -3.21 -0.01
N LEU A 52 -0.08 -3.49 -1.06
CA LEU A 52 -0.30 -4.83 -1.58
C LEU A 52 0.81 -5.18 -2.57
N THR A 53 1.41 -6.36 -2.42
CA THR A 53 2.26 -6.98 -3.44
C THR A 53 1.65 -8.33 -3.83
N VAL A 54 1.48 -8.56 -5.13
CA VAL A 54 0.95 -9.82 -5.69
C VAL A 54 2.07 -10.54 -6.44
N PHE A 55 2.11 -11.86 -6.25
CA PHE A 55 3.13 -12.74 -6.82
C PHE A 55 2.54 -13.71 -7.84
N SER A 56 3.36 -14.06 -8.82
CA SER A 56 3.11 -15.17 -9.73
C SER A 56 3.24 -16.53 -9.03
N GLU A 57 3.00 -17.61 -9.77
CA GLU A 57 3.27 -18.98 -9.28
C GLU A 57 4.76 -19.24 -9.05
N GLU A 58 5.62 -18.48 -9.72
CA GLU A 58 7.08 -18.59 -9.66
C GLU A 58 7.68 -17.65 -8.59
N ASP A 59 6.86 -17.13 -7.67
CA ASP A 59 7.23 -16.15 -6.62
C ASP A 59 7.77 -14.80 -7.16
N ASP A 60 7.43 -14.47 -8.41
CA ASP A 60 7.81 -13.22 -9.06
C ASP A 60 6.75 -12.12 -8.80
N VAL A 61 7.18 -10.90 -8.44
CA VAL A 61 6.24 -9.78 -8.31
C VAL A 61 5.55 -9.52 -9.65
N LYS A 62 4.22 -9.47 -9.64
CA LYS A 62 3.37 -9.21 -10.81
C LYS A 62 2.83 -7.79 -10.80
N THR A 63 2.30 -7.37 -9.65
CA THR A 63 1.74 -6.05 -9.46
C THR A 63 1.86 -5.64 -8.01
N CYS A 64 1.97 -4.34 -7.80
CA CYS A 64 1.82 -3.73 -6.50
C CYS A 64 0.64 -2.77 -6.53
N ALA A 65 -0.05 -2.60 -5.41
CA ALA A 65 -1.10 -1.60 -5.29
C ALA A 65 -0.99 -0.87 -3.95
N VAL A 66 -1.27 0.42 -3.99
CA VAL A 66 -1.35 1.27 -2.80
C VAL A 66 -2.70 1.99 -2.78
N ARG A 67 -3.08 2.49 -1.61
CA ARG A 67 -4.29 3.29 -1.48
C ARG A 67 -3.94 4.74 -1.21
N ARG A 68 -4.35 5.65 -2.10
CA ARG A 68 -4.19 7.10 -1.95
C ARG A 68 -5.56 7.75 -1.86
N ALA A 69 -5.81 8.49 -0.78
CA ALA A 69 -7.11 9.16 -0.55
C ALA A 69 -8.31 8.21 -0.74
N PHE A 70 -8.22 7.01 -0.15
CA PHE A 70 -9.20 5.93 -0.26
C PHE A 70 -9.43 5.35 -1.67
N ARG A 71 -8.54 5.65 -2.62
CA ARG A 71 -8.54 5.11 -3.97
C ARG A 71 -7.32 4.24 -4.21
N TRP A 72 -7.55 3.06 -4.75
CA TRP A 72 -6.46 2.15 -5.09
C TRP A 72 -5.79 2.59 -6.39
N THR A 73 -4.46 2.60 -6.37
CA THR A 73 -3.61 2.78 -7.54
C THR A 73 -2.81 1.50 -7.73
N VAL A 74 -2.86 0.95 -8.94
CA VAL A 74 -2.21 -0.32 -9.30
C VAL A 74 -1.00 -0.02 -10.18
N TYR A 75 0.11 -0.69 -9.90
CA TYR A 75 1.37 -0.58 -10.62
C TYR A 75 1.72 -1.97 -11.17
N GLN A 76 1.96 -2.05 -12.46
CA GLN A 76 2.46 -3.25 -13.13
C GLN A 76 3.96 -3.43 -12.90
N LYS A 77 4.43 -4.68 -12.94
CA LYS A 77 5.85 -5.02 -12.73
C LYS A 77 6.81 -4.17 -13.58
N ASP A 78 6.45 -3.90 -14.83
CA ASP A 78 7.26 -3.16 -15.80
C ASP A 78 7.28 -1.64 -15.57
N GLU A 79 6.36 -1.11 -14.77
CA GLU A 79 6.37 0.28 -14.33
C GLU A 79 7.29 0.50 -13.13
N ILE A 80 7.45 -0.52 -12.29
CA ILE A 80 8.16 -0.44 -11.00
C ILE A 80 9.68 -0.46 -11.23
N ALA A 81 10.35 0.56 -10.70
CA ALA A 81 11.80 0.69 -10.76
C ALA A 81 12.45 0.05 -9.52
N PHE A 82 12.56 -1.27 -9.52
CA PHE A 82 13.26 -2.02 -8.47
C PHE A 82 14.74 -1.63 -8.41
N GLN A 83 15.26 -1.44 -7.20
CA GLN A 83 16.70 -1.29 -6.97
C GLN A 83 17.21 -2.47 -6.15
N ASP A 84 18.03 -3.33 -6.75
CA ASP A 84 18.58 -4.53 -6.09
C ASP A 84 17.51 -5.43 -5.44
N ASP A 85 16.42 -5.72 -6.18
CA ASP A 85 15.24 -6.47 -5.72
C ASP A 85 14.49 -5.83 -4.53
N VAL A 86 14.69 -4.53 -4.31
CA VAL A 86 13.98 -3.75 -3.29
C VAL A 86 12.83 -2.98 -3.93
N LEU A 87 11.63 -3.21 -3.40
CA LEU A 87 10.46 -2.39 -3.64
C LEU A 87 10.54 -1.14 -2.77
N GLU A 88 10.40 0.04 -3.36
CA GLU A 88 10.48 1.30 -2.64
C GLU A 88 9.14 2.03 -2.67
N ILE A 89 8.70 2.49 -1.50
CA ILE A 89 7.48 3.26 -1.29
C ILE A 89 7.80 4.56 -0.54
N LEU A 90 7.14 5.63 -0.93
CA LEU A 90 7.23 6.96 -0.35
C LEU A 90 5.84 7.37 0.16
N PHE A 91 5.78 8.00 1.34
CA PHE A 91 4.57 8.58 1.88
C PHE A 91 4.70 10.11 1.93
N GLU A 92 3.84 10.81 1.19
CA GLU A 92 3.87 12.27 1.06
C GLU A 92 2.82 12.97 1.92
N GLY A 93 3.24 14.04 2.59
CA GLY A 93 2.41 14.92 3.39
C GLY A 93 1.74 14.24 4.59
N GLN A 94 0.92 15.03 5.28
CA GLN A 94 0.19 14.62 6.50
C GLN A 94 -0.89 13.56 6.26
N ASN A 95 -1.33 13.39 5.01
CA ASN A 95 -2.29 12.35 4.62
C ASN A 95 -1.60 11.07 4.14
N HIS A 96 -0.27 10.96 4.35
CA HIS A 96 0.54 9.79 4.05
C HIS A 96 0.27 9.23 2.64
N HIS A 97 0.22 10.09 1.63
CA HIS A 97 -0.14 9.62 0.29
C HIS A 97 0.95 8.68 -0.24
N PRO A 98 0.65 7.38 -0.46
CA PRO A 98 1.67 6.43 -0.86
C PRO A 98 1.96 6.52 -2.36
N ILE A 99 3.24 6.44 -2.69
CA ILE A 99 3.78 6.40 -4.05
C ILE A 99 4.78 5.25 -4.13
N ILE A 100 4.64 4.36 -5.11
CA ILE A 100 5.67 3.35 -5.41
C ILE A 100 6.69 3.97 -6.36
N ARG A 101 7.97 3.63 -6.18
CA ARG A 101 9.00 4.06 -7.12
C ARG A 101 8.78 3.40 -8.48
N THR A 102 8.48 4.22 -9.47
CA THR A 102 8.41 3.84 -10.88
C THR A 102 9.57 4.46 -11.64
N TYR A 103 9.74 4.06 -12.90
CA TYR A 103 10.70 4.74 -13.78
C TYR A 103 10.35 6.23 -14.00
N SER A 104 9.07 6.59 -13.89
CA SER A 104 8.59 7.98 -14.04
C SER A 104 8.68 8.81 -12.75
N SER A 105 8.58 8.20 -11.56
CA SER A 105 8.62 8.88 -10.26
C SER A 105 10.00 8.82 -9.57
N HIS A 106 11.04 8.36 -10.26
CA HIS A 106 12.35 8.12 -9.63
C HIS A 106 12.96 9.38 -8.99
N GLU A 107 12.65 10.57 -9.50
CA GLU A 107 13.13 11.84 -8.95
C GLU A 107 12.48 12.19 -7.59
N ASP A 108 11.23 11.73 -7.36
CA ASP A 108 10.51 11.96 -6.10
C ASP A 108 11.22 11.30 -4.91
N PHE A 109 11.96 10.23 -5.21
CA PHE A 109 12.74 9.47 -4.23
C PHE A 109 14.18 10.00 -4.04
N ASP A 110 14.56 11.14 -4.63
CA ASP A 110 15.85 11.78 -4.34
C ASP A 110 15.81 12.40 -2.95
N THR A 111 16.16 11.60 -1.93
CA THR A 111 16.14 11.98 -0.51
C THR A 111 17.02 13.18 -0.19
N ARG A 112 17.97 13.54 -1.06
CA ARG A 112 18.82 14.75 -0.90
C ARG A 112 18.08 16.04 -1.21
N LYS A 113 16.96 15.97 -1.93
CA LYS A 113 16.15 17.13 -2.33
C LYS A 113 14.88 17.27 -1.50
N ASN A 114 14.34 16.16 -1.00
CA ASN A 114 12.95 16.12 -0.55
C ASN A 114 12.74 15.87 0.96
N ASN A 115 13.78 15.98 1.80
CA ASN A 115 13.68 15.82 3.28
C ASN A 115 12.97 14.54 3.75
N PHE A 116 13.03 13.46 2.96
CA PHE A 116 12.47 12.17 3.33
C PHE A 116 13.47 11.34 4.12
N LEU A 117 13.00 10.74 5.21
CA LEU A 117 13.76 9.80 6.01
C LEU A 117 13.36 8.37 5.65
N GLN A 118 14.36 7.51 5.48
CA GLN A 118 14.12 6.08 5.37
C GLN A 118 13.69 5.54 6.74
N ILE A 119 12.60 4.80 6.78
CA ILE A 119 12.16 4.10 7.99
C ILE A 119 12.63 2.64 8.02
N SER A 120 12.83 2.12 9.23
CA SER A 120 13.17 0.71 9.42
C SER A 120 11.92 -0.16 9.24
N CYS A 121 11.81 -0.85 8.10
CA CYS A 121 10.74 -1.79 7.85
C CYS A 121 11.12 -3.19 8.35
N THR A 122 10.85 -3.46 9.64
CA THR A 122 10.86 -4.84 10.17
C THR A 122 9.44 -5.22 10.54
N PRO A 123 8.63 -5.69 9.58
CA PRO A 123 7.20 -5.79 9.79
C PRO A 123 6.83 -6.87 10.81
N ALA A 124 5.96 -6.51 11.75
CA ALA A 124 5.37 -7.47 12.68
C ALA A 124 4.30 -8.30 11.97
N ARG A 125 4.31 -9.62 12.14
CA ARG A 125 3.29 -10.48 11.52
C ARG A 125 1.93 -10.26 12.18
N ILE A 126 0.89 -10.14 11.37
CA ILE A 126 -0.50 -10.07 11.81
C ILE A 126 -1.37 -11.02 11.01
N GLN A 127 -2.53 -11.35 11.57
CA GLN A 127 -3.60 -12.02 10.85
C GLN A 127 -4.53 -11.01 10.21
N LYS A 128 -5.46 -11.53 9.42
CA LYS A 128 -6.54 -10.74 8.88
C LYS A 128 -7.21 -9.98 10.04
N ASN A 129 -7.89 -10.63 10.95
CA ASN A 129 -8.78 -9.96 11.92
C ASN A 129 -8.15 -8.92 12.87
N ASP A 130 -6.82 -8.76 12.87
CA ASP A 130 -6.11 -7.71 13.60
C ASP A 130 -6.22 -6.32 12.91
N VAL A 131 -6.45 -6.26 11.60
CA VAL A 131 -6.62 -4.99 10.86
C VAL A 131 -8.05 -4.48 11.03
N PRO A 132 -8.26 -3.22 11.43
CA PRO A 132 -9.58 -2.63 11.56
C PRO A 132 -10.41 -2.71 10.27
N GLU A 133 -11.71 -2.93 10.41
CA GLU A 133 -12.63 -3.07 9.27
C GLU A 133 -12.61 -1.84 8.36
N TYR A 134 -12.53 -0.63 8.92
CA TYR A 134 -12.47 0.61 8.13
C TYR A 134 -11.20 0.72 7.26
N ALA A 135 -10.10 0.13 7.72
CA ALA A 135 -8.84 0.13 6.99
C ALA A 135 -8.86 -0.87 5.83
N ARG A 136 -9.77 -1.86 5.88
CA ARG A 136 -9.93 -2.89 4.85
C ARG A 136 -11.02 -2.56 3.86
N ASP A 137 -12.17 -2.21 4.39
CA ASP A 137 -13.37 -1.91 3.63
C ASP A 137 -13.66 -0.42 3.75
N SER A 138 -13.35 0.31 2.70
CA SER A 138 -13.66 1.73 2.61
C SER A 138 -15.17 2.00 2.60
N LYS A 139 -16.04 1.00 2.35
CA LYS A 139 -17.49 1.13 2.61
C LYS A 139 -17.82 1.29 4.09
N ALA A 140 -17.05 0.65 4.97
CA ALA A 140 -17.24 0.81 6.40
C ALA A 140 -16.96 2.25 6.83
N LEU A 141 -16.08 2.97 6.12
CA LEU A 141 -15.91 4.41 6.28
C LEU A 141 -17.15 5.19 5.79
N LEU A 142 -17.77 4.82 4.66
CA LEU A 142 -19.00 5.48 4.18
C LEU A 142 -20.17 5.32 5.16
N TRP A 143 -20.31 4.15 5.77
CA TRP A 143 -21.35 3.92 6.76
C TRP A 143 -21.17 4.82 7.99
N LYS A 144 -19.92 4.99 8.45
CA LYS A 144 -19.61 5.89 9.56
C LYS A 144 -19.62 7.38 9.15
N PHE A 145 -19.23 7.69 7.91
CA PHE A 145 -19.06 9.06 7.38
C PHE A 145 -19.65 9.16 5.96
N PRO A 146 -20.96 9.33 5.84
CA PRO A 146 -21.64 9.36 4.54
C PRO A 146 -21.15 10.47 3.59
N SER A 147 -20.53 11.52 4.13
CA SER A 147 -19.93 12.62 3.35
C SER A 147 -18.74 12.19 2.48
N LEU A 148 -18.12 11.03 2.74
CA LEU A 148 -16.95 10.54 2.00
C LEU A 148 -17.30 9.83 0.67
N LYS A 149 -18.57 9.85 0.24
CA LYS A 149 -19.08 9.11 -0.93
C LYS A 149 -18.27 9.29 -2.22
N HIS A 150 -17.65 10.45 -2.43
CA HIS A 150 -16.88 10.75 -3.64
C HIS A 150 -15.42 10.28 -3.63
N PHE A 151 -14.91 9.83 -2.48
CA PHE A 151 -13.50 9.45 -2.29
C PHE A 151 -13.25 7.95 -2.31
N VAL A 152 -14.28 7.12 -2.12
CA VAL A 152 -14.14 5.68 -1.89
C VAL A 152 -14.18 4.86 -3.19
N VAL A 153 -13.10 4.12 -3.48
CA VAL A 153 -13.06 3.05 -4.51
C VAL A 153 -12.69 1.72 -3.84
N GLU A 154 -13.36 0.64 -4.21
CA GLU A 154 -13.27 -0.66 -3.50
C GLU A 154 -12.55 -1.74 -4.33
N LEU A 155 -11.34 -2.12 -3.90
CA LEU A 155 -10.61 -3.27 -4.48
C LEU A 155 -10.27 -4.37 -3.46
N TYR A 156 -10.34 -4.08 -2.16
CA TYR A 156 -9.86 -4.99 -1.12
C TYR A 156 -10.58 -6.36 -1.08
N PRO A 157 -11.92 -6.45 -1.18
CA PRO A 157 -12.60 -7.75 -1.21
C PRO A 157 -12.29 -8.56 -2.49
N TYR A 158 -11.97 -7.89 -3.60
CA TYR A 158 -11.67 -8.51 -4.89
C TYR A 158 -10.25 -9.08 -4.94
N VAL A 159 -9.29 -8.39 -4.32
CA VAL A 159 -7.90 -8.81 -4.19
C VAL A 159 -7.76 -10.02 -3.26
N VAL A 160 -8.47 -10.05 -2.13
CA VAL A 160 -8.22 -11.03 -1.05
C VAL A 160 -9.02 -12.34 -1.22
N ASN A 161 -10.14 -12.33 -1.96
CA ASN A 161 -11.08 -13.48 -2.02
C ASN A 161 -11.16 -14.20 -3.38
N THR A 162 -10.18 -14.05 -4.28
CA THR A 162 -10.26 -14.69 -5.61
C THR A 162 -9.18 -15.75 -5.79
N PRO A 163 -9.53 -17.03 -6.03
CA PRO A 163 -8.60 -18.01 -6.59
C PRO A 163 -8.24 -17.54 -8.01
N SER A 164 -6.96 -17.22 -8.18
CA SER A 164 -6.37 -16.40 -9.25
C SER A 164 -6.77 -14.91 -9.20
N VAL A 165 -6.00 -14.14 -8.42
CA VAL A 165 -5.96 -12.68 -8.48
C VAL A 165 -5.73 -12.18 -9.93
N ASP A 166 -5.12 -13.02 -10.76
CA ASP A 166 -4.80 -12.74 -12.16
C ASP A 166 -6.03 -12.43 -13.05
N GLU A 167 -7.14 -13.17 -12.93
CA GLU A 167 -8.30 -13.00 -13.84
C GLU A 167 -9.10 -11.71 -13.56
N LYS A 168 -9.26 -11.36 -12.28
CA LYS A 168 -9.97 -10.14 -11.87
C LYS A 168 -9.13 -8.87 -12.02
N VAL A 169 -7.81 -8.98 -11.82
CA VAL A 169 -6.90 -7.86 -12.14
C VAL A 169 -6.90 -7.60 -13.64
N VAL A 170 -6.92 -8.63 -14.49
CA VAL A 170 -7.13 -8.47 -15.95
C VAL A 170 -8.49 -7.84 -16.28
N GLU A 171 -9.57 -8.21 -15.58
CA GLU A 171 -10.90 -7.60 -15.74
C GLU A 171 -10.92 -6.10 -15.35
N LEU A 172 -10.19 -5.74 -14.29
CA LEU A 172 -10.06 -4.35 -13.83
C LEU A 172 -9.14 -3.50 -14.72
N LEU A 173 -8.18 -4.11 -15.41
CA LEU A 173 -7.26 -3.46 -16.35
C LEU A 173 -7.82 -3.34 -17.78
N SER A 174 -8.98 -3.93 -18.08
CA SER A 174 -9.60 -3.91 -19.41
C SER A 174 -10.71 -2.86 -19.59
N TRP A 175 -10.84 -1.91 -18.65
CA TRP A 175 -11.85 -0.84 -18.70
C TRP A 175 -11.40 0.47 -19.37
N ASP A 176 -10.24 0.50 -20.03
CA ASP A 176 -9.80 1.63 -20.88
C ASP A 176 -9.40 1.16 -22.29
N CYS A 177 -10.36 0.57 -23.02
CA CYS A 177 -10.33 0.41 -24.48
C CYS A 177 -11.56 1.07 -25.10
#